data_AF-A0A958AHQ7-F1
#
_entry.id   AF-A0A958AHQ7-F1
#
_cell.length_a   1.000
_cell.length_b   1.000
_cell.length_c   1.000
_cell.angle_alpha   90.00
_cell.angle_beta   90.00
_cell.angle_gamma   90.00
#
_symmetry.space_group_name_H-M   'P 1'
#
loop_
_entity.id
_entity.type
_entity.pdbx_description
1 polymer ?
#
loop_
_entity_poly.entity_id
_entity_poly.type
_entity_poly.pdbx_seq_one_letter_code
_entity_poly.pdbx_strand_id
1 'polypeptide(L)'
;MLAPLIQHENLFPILSSRLPKLLPKASQTLHPMPVFEARVLVVEDDAALRRLLTMLLERENYHVVAVANGAEAVSTFAQYAFDLILMDIMMP
;
A
#
# COMPACT_ATOMS: atom_id res chain seq x y z
N MET A 1 -9.34 -49.31 -8.67
CA MET A 1 -9.41 -48.56 -7.40
C MET A 1 -8.17 -47.72 -7.25
N LEU A 2 -8.30 -46.40 -7.39
CA LEU A 2 -7.53 -45.31 -6.75
C LEU A 2 -8.38 -44.04 -6.98
N ALA A 3 -8.73 -43.30 -5.93
CA ALA A 3 -9.51 -42.06 -6.05
C ALA A 3 -8.59 -40.89 -6.45
N PRO A 4 -8.99 -39.95 -7.32
CA PRO A 4 -8.22 -38.74 -7.57
C PRO A 4 -8.48 -37.67 -6.50
N LEU A 5 -7.37 -37.06 -6.09
CA LEU A 5 -7.22 -35.91 -5.22
C LEU A 5 -7.99 -34.69 -5.79
N ILE A 6 -8.79 -34.01 -4.95
CA ILE A 6 -9.55 -32.81 -5.34
C ILE A 6 -8.56 -31.67 -5.65
N GLN A 7 -8.64 -31.13 -6.88
CA GLN A 7 -7.84 -29.98 -7.32
C GLN A 7 -8.43 -28.66 -6.76
N HIS A 8 -7.53 -27.76 -6.35
CA HIS A 8 -7.73 -26.52 -5.57
C HIS A 8 -8.62 -25.40 -6.20
N GLU A 9 -9.40 -25.67 -7.24
CA GLU A 9 -9.96 -24.65 -8.14
C GLU A 9 -11.36 -24.11 -7.75
N ASN A 10 -11.92 -24.45 -6.59
CA ASN A 10 -13.34 -24.16 -6.29
C ASN A 10 -13.61 -23.40 -4.99
N LEU A 11 -12.69 -22.55 -4.52
CA LEU A 11 -12.95 -21.72 -3.33
C LEU A 11 -13.67 -20.39 -3.64
N PHE A 12 -13.55 -19.86 -4.86
CA PHE A 12 -14.09 -18.56 -5.23
C PHE A 12 -15.64 -18.47 -5.28
N PRO A 13 -16.39 -19.50 -5.73
CA PRO A 13 -17.85 -19.42 -5.82
C PRO A 13 -18.55 -19.36 -4.46
N ILE A 14 -17.92 -19.86 -3.40
CA ILE A 14 -18.52 -19.93 -2.06
C ILE A 14 -18.48 -18.57 -1.38
N LEU A 15 -17.41 -17.80 -1.59
CA LEU A 15 -17.19 -16.49 -0.95
C LEU A 15 -18.08 -15.38 -1.53
N SER A 16 -18.48 -15.45 -2.81
CA SER A 16 -19.28 -14.42 -3.47
C SER A 16 -20.73 -14.35 -2.98
N SER A 17 -21.28 -15.47 -2.49
CA SER A 17 -22.70 -15.56 -2.08
C SER A 17 -23.04 -14.86 -0.75
N ARG A 18 -22.04 -14.43 0.03
CA ARG A 18 -22.25 -13.80 1.36
C ARG A 18 -21.71 -12.38 1.52
N LEU A 19 -21.19 -11.76 0.46
CA LEU A 19 -20.69 -10.38 0.52
C LEU A 19 -21.61 -9.25 -0.05
N PRO A 20 -22.97 -9.33 -0.10
CA PRO A 20 -23.74 -8.27 -0.76
C PRO A 20 -24.11 -7.06 0.13
N LYS A 21 -23.47 -6.83 1.29
CA LYS A 21 -23.90 -5.74 2.21
C LYS A 21 -22.82 -4.76 2.68
N LEU A 22 -21.59 -4.82 2.17
CA LEU A 22 -20.51 -3.90 2.58
C LEU A 22 -19.99 -3.00 1.46
N LEU A 23 -20.60 -3.02 0.27
CA LEU A 23 -20.29 -2.02 -0.74
C LEU A 23 -21.08 -0.73 -0.41
N PRO A 24 -20.41 0.41 -0.15
CA PRO A 24 -21.08 1.70 -0.08
C PRO A 24 -21.84 1.90 -1.39
N LYS A 25 -23.05 2.48 -1.33
CA LYS A 25 -23.83 2.82 -2.51
C LYS A 25 -22.98 3.68 -3.44
N ALA A 26 -22.44 3.06 -4.50
CA ALA A 26 -21.69 3.71 -5.56
C ALA A 26 -22.67 4.52 -6.43
N SER A 27 -23.14 5.62 -5.87
CA SER A 27 -23.88 6.69 -6.57
C SER A 27 -23.57 8.03 -5.92
N GLN A 28 -22.35 8.18 -5.41
CA GLN A 28 -21.76 9.48 -5.15
C GLN A 28 -20.94 9.79 -6.39
N THR A 29 -21.29 10.89 -7.06
CA THR A 29 -20.59 11.49 -8.19
C THR A 29 -19.10 11.17 -8.12
N LEU A 30 -18.58 10.47 -9.13
CA LEU A 30 -17.15 10.36 -9.34
C LEU A 30 -16.68 11.79 -9.63
N HIS A 31 -16.35 12.55 -8.57
CA HIS A 31 -15.40 13.62 -8.72
C HIS A 31 -14.20 12.95 -9.37
N PRO A 32 -13.72 13.39 -10.54
CA PRO A 32 -12.41 12.97 -10.99
C PRO A 32 -11.51 13.26 -9.80
N MET A 33 -11.05 12.20 -9.11
CA MET A 33 -10.07 12.37 -8.05
C MET A 33 -8.95 13.11 -8.75
N PRO A 34 -8.63 14.34 -8.32
CA PRO A 34 -7.50 15.01 -8.91
C PRO A 34 -6.34 14.03 -8.80
N VAL A 35 -5.72 13.72 -9.93
CA VAL A 35 -4.56 12.82 -10.02
C VAL A 35 -3.40 13.59 -9.41
N PHE A 36 -3.45 13.81 -8.10
CA PHE A 36 -2.33 14.29 -7.34
C PHE A 36 -1.40 13.10 -7.18
N GLU A 37 -0.18 13.23 -7.69
CA GLU A 37 0.91 12.32 -7.39
C GLU A 37 1.21 12.45 -5.89
N ALA A 38 0.52 11.64 -5.08
CA ALA A 38 0.58 11.72 -3.63
C ALA A 38 2.03 11.48 -3.16
N ARG A 39 2.48 12.28 -2.19
CA ARG A 39 3.85 12.24 -1.70
C ARG A 39 3.94 11.36 -0.46
N VAL A 40 4.78 10.34 -0.54
CA VAL A 40 4.98 9.34 0.52
C VAL A 40 6.37 9.49 1.13
N LEU A 41 6.44 9.55 2.46
CA LEU A 41 7.68 9.44 3.22
C LEU A 41 7.88 7.99 3.67
N VAL A 42 8.92 7.32 3.18
CA VAL A 42 9.32 5.97 3.62
C VAL A 42 10.46 6.09 4.63
N VAL A 43 10.30 5.47 5.80
CA VAL A 43 11.28 5.46 6.89
C VAL A 43 11.60 4.02 7.25
N GLU A 44 12.78 3.56 6.84
CA GLU A 44 13.19 2.15 6.89
C GLU A 44 14.71 2.10 6.99
N ASP A 45 15.28 1.39 7.96
CA ASP A 45 16.74 1.37 8.19
C ASP A 45 17.45 0.36 7.28
N ASP A 46 16.80 -0.76 6.92
CA ASP A 46 17.33 -1.70 5.94
C ASP A 46 17.34 -1.11 4.53
N ALA A 47 18.54 -0.96 3.96
CA ALA A 47 18.71 -0.31 2.66
C ALA A 47 18.07 -1.07 1.49
N ALA A 48 18.00 -2.40 1.56
CA ALA A 48 17.40 -3.21 0.50
C ALA A 48 15.88 -3.10 0.53
N LEU A 49 15.28 -3.18 1.71
CA LEU A 49 13.84 -3.02 1.89
C LEU A 49 13.39 -1.59 1.56
N ARG A 50 14.12 -0.57 2.02
CA ARG A 50 13.86 0.84 1.68
C ARG A 50 13.84 1.05 0.16
N ARG A 51 14.81 0.47 -0.55
CA ARG A 51 14.90 0.57 -2.02
C ARG A 51 13.76 -0.17 -2.72
N LEU A 52 13.40 -1.36 -2.23
CA LEU A 52 12.27 -2.13 -2.77
C LEU A 52 10.95 -1.36 -2.62
N LEU A 53 10.66 -0.84 -1.42
CA LEU A 53 9.45 -0.06 -1.15
C LEU A 53 9.37 1.18 -2.03
N THR A 54 10.48 1.90 -2.17
CA THR A 54 10.59 3.08 -3.05
C THR A 54 10.22 2.72 -4.49
N MET A 55 10.84 1.69 -5.05
CA MET A 55 10.56 1.25 -6.42
C MET A 55 9.11 0.81 -6.64
N LEU A 56 8.51 0.11 -5.67
CA LEU A 56 7.12 -0.33 -5.77
C LEU A 56 6.15 0.85 -5.75
N LEU A 57 6.37 1.83 -4.88
CA LEU A 57 5.52 3.01 -4.77
C LEU A 57 5.68 3.95 -5.97
N GLU A 58 6.90 4.19 -6.44
CA GLU A 58 7.14 5.01 -7.64
C GLU A 58 6.49 4.40 -8.89
N ARG A 59 6.47 3.06 -9.01
CA ARG A 59 5.79 2.35 -10.09
C ARG A 59 4.27 2.59 -10.12
N GLU A 60 3.68 2.87 -8.95
CA GLU A 60 2.25 3.20 -8.82
C GLU A 60 1.99 4.72 -8.88
N ASN A 61 2.96 5.50 -9.39
CA ASN A 61 2.94 6.96 -9.56
C ASN A 61 2.88 7.78 -8.25
N TYR A 62 3.42 7.25 -7.15
CA TYR A 62 3.66 8.04 -5.94
C TYR A 62 4.99 8.80 -6.03
N HIS A 63 5.04 10.00 -5.47
CA HIS A 63 6.29 10.69 -5.23
C HIS A 63 6.90 10.22 -3.92
N VAL A 64 8.00 9.48 -3.97
CA VAL A 64 8.61 8.90 -2.77
C VAL A 64 9.80 9.73 -2.30
N VAL A 65 9.83 10.00 -1.00
CA VAL A 65 11.04 10.43 -0.29
C VAL A 65 11.38 9.32 0.70
N ALA A 66 12.58 8.77 0.64
CA ALA A 66 13.00 7.67 1.49
C ALA A 66 14.18 8.09 2.38
N VAL A 67 14.09 7.80 3.67
CA VAL A 67 15.08 8.14 4.69
C VAL A 67 15.41 6.92 5.55
N ALA A 68 16.59 6.91 6.16
CA ALA A 68 17.12 5.71 6.83
C ALA A 68 16.83 5.65 8.34
N ASN A 69 16.31 6.71 8.95
CA ASN A 69 16.08 6.77 10.39
C ASN A 69 15.07 7.87 10.79
N GLY A 70 14.67 7.87 12.06
CA GLY A 70 13.71 8.82 12.61
C GLY A 70 14.17 10.28 12.63
N ALA A 71 15.46 10.56 12.82
CA ALA A 71 15.97 11.94 12.83
C ALA A 71 15.89 12.58 11.43
N GLU A 72 16.25 11.83 10.39
CA GLU A 72 16.03 12.20 8.99
C GLU A 72 14.53 12.34 8.69
N ALA A 73 13.69 11.45 9.22
CA ALA A 73 12.24 11.53 9.01
C ALA A 73 11.63 12.82 9.58
N VAL A 74 11.95 13.18 10.83
CA VAL A 74 11.45 14.41 11.46
C VAL A 74 11.94 15.65 10.72
N SER A 75 13.24 15.70 10.37
CA SER A 75 13.79 16.84 9.64
C SER A 75 13.22 16.98 8.23
N THR A 76 12.93 15.86 7.56
CA THR A 76 12.31 15.84 6.22
C THR A 76 10.83 16.22 6.29
N PHE A 77 10.09 15.69 7.26
CA PHE A 77 8.68 16.05 7.49
C PHE A 77 8.50 17.54 7.81
N ALA A 78 9.45 18.15 8.52
CA ALA A 78 9.40 19.59 8.78
C ALA A 78 9.61 20.46 7.53
N GLN A 79 10.22 19.92 6.46
CA GLN A 79 10.54 20.66 5.23
C GLN A 79 9.47 20.51 4.14
N TYR A 80 8.71 19.42 4.17
CA TYR A 80 7.81 19.05 3.08
C TYR A 80 6.47 18.52 3.59
N ALA A 81 5.40 18.74 2.84
CA ALA A 81 4.12 18.09 3.08
C ALA A 81 4.12 16.67 2.50
N PHE A 82 3.53 15.74 3.25
CA PHE A 82 3.35 14.34 2.87
C PHE A 82 1.90 13.92 3.08
N ASP A 83 1.39 13.08 2.19
CA ASP A 83 0.04 12.52 2.26
C ASP A 83 0.01 11.22 3.06
N LEU A 84 1.15 10.52 3.10
CA LEU A 84 1.34 9.25 3.81
C LEU A 84 2.77 9.14 4.34
N ILE A 85 2.90 8.58 5.54
CA ILE A 85 4.18 8.12 6.10
C ILE A 85 4.10 6.61 6.26
N LEU A 86 5.05 5.89 5.66
CA LEU A 86 5.27 4.46 5.87
C LEU A 86 6.55 4.31 6.68
N MET A 87 6.43 3.94 7.95
CA MET A 87 7.53 3.91 8.90
C MET A 87 7.62 2.53 9.57
N ASP A 88 8.82 1.97 9.62
CA ASP A 88 9.07 0.79 10.46
C ASP A 88 8.95 1.17 11.95
N ILE A 89 8.28 0.30 12.71
CA ILE A 89 8.08 0.44 14.15
C ILE A 89 9.38 0.09 14.89
N MET A 90 10.17 -0.83 14.34
CA MET A 90 11.34 -1.40 15.00
C MET A 90 12.65 -0.91 14.38
N MET A 91 12.81 0.41 14.33
CA MET A 91 14.13 1.01 14.09
C MET A 91 14.91 1.17 15.41
N PRO A 92 16.23 0.97 15.40
CA PRO A 92 17.09 1.23 16.56
C PRO A 92 17.10 2.69 17.00
#